data_AF-A0A4S2RJA8-F1
#
_entry.id   AF-A0A4S2RJA8-F1
#
_cell.length_a   1.000
_cell.length_b   1.000
_cell.length_c   1.000
_cell.angle_alpha   90.00
_cell.angle_beta   90.00
_cell.angle_gamma   90.00
#
_symmetry.space_group_name_H-M   'P 1'
#
loop_
_entity.id
_entity.type
_entity.pdbx_description
1 polymer ?
#
loop_
_entity_poly.entity_id
_entity_poly.type
_entity_poly.pdbx_seq_one_letter_code
_entity_poly.pdbx_strand_id
1 'polypeptide(L)'
;GWTSAPFEIPADIYSAWDGKVQGQQLEADWNKLYQAYQAKYPTEAAELVRRLKGELPAGFDAAVQAYIASTIDKKETSATRKASQNAIQAYAQVLPEFLGGSADLTGSNLTNWKESVAVRADVAGNHINYGVREFGMSAIMNGIALHGGYIPFGATFLTFSDYSRNALRMAALM
;
A
#
# COMPACT_ATOMS: atom_id res chain seq x y z
N GLY A 1 13.10 25.09 36.56
CA GLY A 1 11.82 25.03 35.82
C GLY A 1 12.02 25.67 34.46
N TRP A 2 11.01 25.62 33.57
CA TRP A 2 11.08 26.31 32.28
C TRP A 2 10.84 27.81 32.46
N THR A 3 11.78 28.65 32.01
CA THR A 3 11.73 30.12 32.22
C THR A 3 11.63 30.93 30.93
N SER A 4 11.76 30.30 29.76
CA SER A 4 11.63 30.96 28.47
C SER A 4 10.18 31.36 28.19
N ALA A 5 9.97 32.46 27.46
CA ALA A 5 8.65 32.93 27.06
C ALA A 5 7.93 31.92 26.12
N PRO A 6 6.60 32.05 25.91
CA PRO A 6 5.91 31.23 24.92
C PRO A 6 6.59 31.30 23.55
N PHE A 7 6.89 30.14 22.97
CA PHE A 7 7.60 29.96 21.68
C PHE A 7 9.07 30.41 21.66
N GLU A 8 9.66 30.75 22.80
CA GLU A 8 11.11 30.97 22.92
C GLU A 8 11.81 29.64 23.27
N ILE A 9 12.67 29.17 22.37
CA ILE A 9 13.47 27.95 22.58
C ILE A 9 14.94 28.37 22.79
N PRO A 10 15.53 28.06 23.95
CA PRO A 10 16.95 28.30 24.20
C PRO A 10 17.87 27.65 23.15
N ALA A 11 18.99 28.32 22.85
CA ALA A 11 19.90 27.90 21.79
C ALA A 11 20.57 26.55 22.06
N ASP A 12 20.85 26.22 23.32
CA ASP A 12 21.40 24.94 23.75
C ASP A 12 20.39 23.79 23.52
N ILE A 13 19.10 24.02 23.80
CA ILE A 13 18.02 23.07 23.49
C ILE A 13 17.90 22.87 21.99
N TYR A 14 17.86 23.95 21.19
CA TYR A 14 17.81 23.81 19.73
C TYR A 14 19.02 23.01 19.21
N SER A 15 20.22 23.33 19.69
CA SER A 15 21.46 22.65 19.28
C SER A 15 21.46 21.18 19.65
N ALA A 16 20.91 20.81 20.81
CA ALA A 16 20.78 19.41 21.23
C ALA A 16 19.77 18.61 20.41
N TRP A 17 18.76 19.28 19.82
CA TRP A 17 17.74 18.67 18.97
C TRP A 17 18.04 18.78 17.47
N ASP A 18 19.09 19.51 17.07
CA ASP A 18 19.40 19.74 15.66
C ASP A 18 19.92 18.47 14.97
N GLY A 19 18.99 17.71 14.40
CA GLY A 19 19.28 16.50 13.63
C GLY A 19 19.72 16.75 12.19
N LYS A 20 19.86 18.01 11.72
CA LYS A 20 20.09 18.30 10.29
C LYS A 20 21.35 17.63 9.73
N VAL A 21 22.47 17.74 10.43
CA VAL A 21 23.75 17.15 9.98
C VAL A 21 23.67 15.63 9.95
N GLN A 22 23.07 15.02 10.98
CA GLN A 22 22.88 13.57 11.03
C GLN A 22 21.93 13.09 9.92
N GLY A 23 20.80 13.77 9.74
CA GLY A 23 19.83 13.45 8.69
C GLY A 23 20.43 13.56 7.29
N GLN A 24 21.18 14.63 7.02
CA GLN A 24 21.88 14.81 5.75
C GLN A 24 22.87 13.68 5.47
N GLN A 25 23.62 13.25 6.48
CA GLN A 25 24.56 12.14 6.34
C GLN A 25 23.84 10.82 6.04
N LEU A 26 22.79 10.49 6.82
CA LEU A 26 22.01 9.27 6.62
C LEU A 26 21.35 9.22 5.23
N GLU A 27 20.79 10.34 4.77
CA GLU A 27 20.20 10.44 3.45
C GLU A 27 21.25 10.36 2.33
N ALA A 28 22.41 11.00 2.50
CA ALA A 28 23.52 10.90 1.54
C ALA A 28 24.02 9.46 1.39
N ASP A 29 24.15 8.74 2.50
CA ASP A 29 24.54 7.32 2.51
C ASP A 29 23.48 6.44 1.83
N TRP A 30 22.19 6.70 2.08
CA TRP A 30 21.09 6.01 1.40
C TRP A 30 21.09 6.30 -0.10
N ASN A 31 21.30 7.55 -0.51
CA ASN A 31 21.36 7.94 -1.92
C ASN A 31 22.51 7.24 -2.65
N LYS A 32 23.68 7.11 -2.01
CA LYS A 32 24.81 6.36 -2.56
C LYS A 32 24.48 4.87 -2.72
N LEU A 33 23.80 4.28 -1.73
CA LEU A 33 23.32 2.89 -1.80
C LEU A 33 22.31 2.71 -2.94
N TYR A 34 21.35 3.64 -3.08
CA TYR A 34 20.34 3.60 -4.13
C TYR A 34 20.95 3.77 -5.53
N GLN A 35 21.96 4.64 -5.70
CA GLN A 35 22.68 4.78 -6.98
C GLN A 35 23.38 3.47 -7.38
N ALA A 36 24.01 2.78 -6.41
CA ALA A 36 24.60 1.47 -6.67
C ALA A 36 23.54 0.41 -7.01
N TYR A 37 22.39 0.45 -6.33
CA TYR A 37 21.23 -0.41 -6.64
C TYR A 37 20.70 -0.15 -8.05
N GLN A 38 20.52 1.11 -8.43
CA GLN A 38 20.04 1.53 -9.75
C GLN A 38 20.99 1.08 -10.87
N ALA A 39 22.30 1.21 -10.69
CA ALA A 39 23.28 0.75 -11.67
C ALA A 39 23.24 -0.78 -11.86
N LYS A 40 22.91 -1.54 -10.82
CA LYS A 40 22.85 -3.00 -10.84
C LYS A 40 21.49 -3.56 -11.26
N TYR A 41 20.40 -2.85 -10.93
CA TYR A 41 19.01 -3.27 -11.10
C TYR A 41 18.17 -2.11 -11.68
N PRO A 42 18.43 -1.68 -12.93
CA PRO A 42 17.85 -0.45 -13.47
C PRO A 42 16.32 -0.53 -13.59
N THR A 43 15.77 -1.70 -13.93
CA THR A 43 14.32 -1.90 -14.05
C THR A 43 13.63 -1.85 -12.69
N GLU A 44 14.16 -2.56 -11.70
CA GLU A 44 13.61 -2.61 -10.35
C GLU A 44 13.76 -1.29 -9.62
N ALA A 45 14.85 -0.55 -9.85
CA ALA A 45 15.04 0.79 -9.32
C ALA A 45 14.06 1.80 -9.90
N ALA A 46 13.74 1.70 -11.20
CA ALA A 46 12.70 2.51 -11.82
C ALA A 46 11.32 2.17 -11.26
N GLU A 47 11.00 0.88 -11.10
CA GLU A 47 9.75 0.43 -10.49
C GLU A 47 9.61 0.88 -9.03
N LEU A 48 10.67 0.81 -8.23
CA LEU A 48 10.66 1.30 -6.86
C LEU A 48 10.31 2.79 -6.81
N VAL A 49 10.96 3.63 -7.65
CA VAL A 49 10.68 5.07 -7.70
C VAL A 49 9.26 5.35 -8.16
N ARG A 50 8.79 4.69 -9.23
CA ARG A 50 7.42 4.83 -9.71
C ARG A 50 6.40 4.55 -8.60
N ARG A 51 6.57 3.42 -7.89
CA ARG A 51 5.69 3.00 -6.81
C ARG A 51 5.75 3.95 -5.61
N LEU A 52 6.93 4.44 -5.22
CA LEU A 52 7.08 5.40 -4.12
C LEU A 52 6.45 6.76 -4.45
N LYS A 53 6.37 7.13 -5.73
CA LYS A 53 5.65 8.33 -6.19
C LYS A 53 4.14 8.13 -6.31
N GLY A 54 3.63 6.90 -6.16
CA GLY A 54 2.22 6.58 -6.38
C GLY A 54 1.77 6.70 -7.85
N GLU A 55 2.71 6.66 -8.79
CA GLU A 55 2.41 6.70 -10.23
C GLU A 55 1.97 5.32 -10.70
N LEU A 56 0.91 5.22 -11.50
CA LEU A 56 0.48 3.95 -12.09
C LEU A 56 1.40 3.55 -13.27
N PRO A 57 1.51 2.25 -13.60
CA PRO A 57 2.22 1.80 -14.79
C PRO A 57 1.61 2.39 -16.06
N ALA A 58 2.45 2.76 -17.04
CA ALA A 58 1.98 3.42 -18.27
C ALA A 58 0.92 2.62 -19.06
N GLY A 59 0.93 1.29 -18.96
CA GLY A 59 -0.04 0.40 -19.61
C GLY A 59 -1.32 0.14 -18.82
N PHE A 60 -1.48 0.73 -17.63
CA PHE A 60 -2.57 0.41 -16.72
C PHE A 60 -3.95 0.70 -17.34
N ASP A 61 -4.17 1.90 -17.86
CA ASP A 61 -5.47 2.27 -18.44
C ASP A 61 -5.85 1.38 -19.61
N ALA A 62 -4.89 1.05 -20.48
CA ALA A 62 -5.12 0.13 -21.61
C ALA A 62 -5.52 -1.27 -21.13
N ALA A 63 -4.86 -1.79 -20.08
CA ALA A 63 -5.20 -3.08 -19.48
C ALA A 63 -6.62 -3.05 -18.85
N VAL A 64 -6.97 -1.97 -18.17
CA VAL A 64 -8.32 -1.78 -17.60
C VAL A 64 -9.39 -1.76 -18.70
N GLN A 65 -9.19 -0.97 -19.76
CA GLN A 65 -10.13 -0.88 -20.87
C GLN A 65 -10.29 -2.21 -21.61
N ALA A 66 -9.18 -2.92 -21.87
CA ALA A 66 -9.21 -4.23 -22.49
C ALA A 66 -9.98 -5.25 -21.62
N TYR A 67 -9.76 -5.23 -20.30
CA TYR A 67 -10.51 -6.09 -19.38
C TYR A 67 -12.01 -5.77 -19.40
N ILE A 68 -12.39 -4.49 -19.26
CA ILE A 68 -13.80 -4.05 -19.32
C ILE A 68 -14.44 -4.50 -20.64
N ALA A 69 -13.81 -4.25 -21.78
CA ALA A 69 -14.32 -4.67 -23.08
C ALA A 69 -14.55 -6.20 -23.14
N SER A 70 -13.61 -6.98 -22.60
CA SER A 70 -13.75 -8.44 -22.52
C SER A 70 -14.95 -8.89 -21.66
N THR A 71 -15.26 -8.16 -20.58
CA THR A 71 -16.43 -8.48 -19.73
C THR A 71 -17.75 -8.15 -20.43
N ILE A 72 -17.79 -7.06 -21.19
CA ILE A 72 -18.95 -6.65 -21.99
C ILE A 72 -19.23 -7.66 -23.11
N ASP A 73 -18.19 -8.20 -23.74
CA ASP A 73 -18.32 -9.22 -24.79
C ASP A 73 -18.86 -10.55 -24.24
N LYS A 74 -18.30 -11.01 -23.12
CA LYS A 74 -18.69 -12.29 -22.49
C LYS A 74 -20.11 -12.30 -21.93
N LYS A 75 -20.62 -11.16 -21.43
CA LYS A 75 -21.97 -11.01 -20.85
C LYS A 75 -22.31 -12.06 -19.78
N GLU A 76 -21.33 -12.45 -18.99
CA GLU A 76 -21.48 -13.46 -17.96
C GLU A 76 -22.40 -12.97 -16.83
N THR A 77 -23.31 -13.83 -16.37
CA THR A 77 -24.04 -13.59 -15.13
C THR A 77 -23.20 -14.11 -13.96
N SER A 78 -22.71 -13.21 -13.11
CA SER A 78 -21.90 -13.59 -11.94
C SER A 78 -22.24 -12.72 -10.73
N ALA A 79 -22.00 -13.26 -9.53
CA ALA A 79 -22.08 -12.46 -8.31
C ALA A 79 -21.01 -11.36 -8.33
N THR A 80 -21.33 -10.16 -7.88
CA THR A 80 -20.39 -9.02 -7.91
C THR A 80 -19.10 -9.26 -7.12
N ARG A 81 -19.13 -10.05 -6.04
CA ARG A 81 -17.91 -10.51 -5.35
C ARG A 81 -16.98 -11.33 -6.26
N LYS A 82 -17.54 -12.14 -7.16
CA LYS A 82 -16.78 -12.93 -8.12
C LYS A 82 -16.25 -12.05 -9.25
N ALA A 83 -17.06 -11.08 -9.71
CA ALA A 83 -16.59 -10.06 -10.63
C ALA A 83 -15.43 -9.23 -10.05
N SER A 84 -15.47 -8.91 -8.75
CA SER A 84 -14.36 -8.26 -8.02
C SER A 84 -13.10 -9.12 -8.04
N GLN A 85 -13.19 -10.42 -7.72
CA GLN A 85 -12.05 -11.33 -7.82
C GLN A 85 -11.45 -11.37 -9.22
N ASN A 86 -12.30 -11.43 -10.24
CA ASN A 86 -11.84 -11.46 -11.63
C ASN A 86 -11.13 -10.15 -12.00
N ALA A 87 -11.59 -9.01 -11.49
CA ALA A 87 -10.92 -7.72 -11.67
C ALA A 87 -9.57 -7.67 -10.93
N ILE A 88 -9.49 -8.16 -9.68
CA ILE A 88 -8.23 -8.30 -8.95
C ILE A 88 -7.24 -9.14 -9.77
N GLN A 89 -7.68 -10.29 -10.30
CA GLN A 89 -6.84 -11.16 -11.12
C GLN A 89 -6.33 -10.47 -12.40
N ALA A 90 -7.17 -9.66 -13.05
CA ALA A 90 -6.78 -8.94 -14.26
C ALA A 90 -5.77 -7.82 -13.94
N TYR A 91 -6.03 -7.03 -12.89
CA TYR A 91 -5.20 -5.87 -12.56
C TYR A 91 -3.89 -6.25 -11.87
N ALA A 92 -3.86 -7.34 -11.09
CA ALA A 92 -2.64 -7.82 -10.44
C ALA A 92 -1.52 -8.20 -11.43
N GLN A 93 -1.86 -8.47 -12.70
CA GLN A 93 -0.86 -8.74 -13.75
C GLN A 93 -0.04 -7.50 -14.13
N VAL A 94 -0.60 -6.31 -13.92
CA VAL A 94 0.02 -5.04 -14.29
C VAL A 94 0.34 -4.17 -13.08
N LEU A 95 -0.20 -4.47 -11.89
CA LEU A 95 0.03 -3.73 -10.64
C LEU A 95 0.88 -4.53 -9.65
N PRO A 96 2.22 -4.55 -9.77
CA PRO A 96 3.09 -5.22 -8.79
C PRO A 96 3.00 -4.62 -7.38
N GLU A 97 2.50 -3.39 -7.24
CA GLU A 97 2.26 -2.71 -5.97
C GLU A 97 0.97 -3.13 -5.24
N PHE A 98 0.17 -4.05 -5.79
CA PHE A 98 -0.99 -4.59 -5.07
C PHE A 98 -0.57 -5.33 -3.79
N LEU A 99 -1.14 -4.91 -2.67
CA LEU A 99 -1.02 -5.58 -1.38
C LEU A 99 -2.40 -5.82 -0.80
N GLY A 100 -2.95 -6.98 -1.15
CA GLY A 100 -4.33 -7.36 -0.84
C GLY A 100 -4.46 -8.09 0.50
N GLY A 101 -5.70 -8.36 0.90
CA GLY A 101 -5.96 -9.26 2.02
C GLY A 101 -7.42 -9.32 2.43
N SER A 102 -7.70 -10.07 3.48
CA SER A 102 -9.03 -10.12 4.09
C SER A 102 -8.95 -10.42 5.58
N ALA A 103 -9.95 -9.96 6.32
CA ALA A 103 -10.15 -10.28 7.73
C ALA A 103 -10.69 -11.71 7.91
N ASP A 104 -9.86 -12.71 7.59
CA ASP A 104 -10.18 -14.16 7.63
C ASP A 104 -11.32 -14.61 6.71
N LEU A 105 -11.69 -13.79 5.73
CA LEU A 105 -12.81 -14.02 4.83
C LEU A 105 -12.38 -14.14 3.36
N THR A 106 -11.11 -14.43 3.07
CA THR A 106 -10.56 -14.52 1.70
C THR A 106 -11.43 -15.36 0.78
N GLY A 107 -11.83 -16.57 1.19
CA GLY A 107 -12.67 -17.46 0.37
C GLY A 107 -14.11 -16.98 0.19
N SER A 108 -14.60 -16.09 1.06
CA SER A 108 -15.97 -15.55 1.02
C SER A 108 -16.06 -14.20 0.30
N ASN A 109 -15.07 -13.33 0.52
CA ASN A 109 -14.93 -12.05 -0.17
C ASN A 109 -14.27 -12.18 -1.54
N LEU A 110 -13.53 -13.27 -1.77
CA LEU A 110 -12.81 -13.57 -3.01
C LEU A 110 -11.70 -12.56 -3.32
N THR A 111 -10.83 -12.31 -2.34
CA THR A 111 -9.73 -11.33 -2.45
C THR A 111 -8.41 -11.90 -2.99
N ASN A 112 -8.30 -13.22 -3.10
CA ASN A 112 -7.12 -13.88 -3.65
C ASN A 112 -7.23 -14.06 -5.16
N TRP A 113 -6.06 -14.15 -5.81
CA TRP A 113 -5.89 -14.44 -7.22
C TRP A 113 -4.83 -15.53 -7.40
N LYS A 114 -4.62 -16.04 -8.61
CA LYS A 114 -3.76 -17.20 -8.86
C LYS A 114 -2.32 -16.99 -8.38
N GLU A 115 -1.79 -15.78 -8.56
CA GLU A 115 -0.43 -15.39 -8.18
C GLU A 115 -0.35 -14.75 -6.78
N SER A 116 -1.42 -14.81 -5.98
CA SER A 116 -1.40 -14.26 -4.62
C SER A 116 -0.49 -15.12 -3.73
N VAL A 117 0.51 -14.49 -3.11
CA VAL A 117 1.44 -15.09 -2.17
C VAL A 117 1.24 -14.45 -0.81
N ALA A 118 1.02 -15.28 0.21
CA ALA A 118 0.78 -14.79 1.54
C ALA A 118 2.05 -14.16 2.13
N VAL A 119 1.96 -12.94 2.66
CA VAL A 119 3.06 -12.28 3.36
C VAL A 119 3.40 -13.06 4.62
N ARG A 120 4.68 -13.42 4.78
CA ARG A 120 5.25 -14.05 5.97
C ARG A 120 6.56 -13.34 6.31
N ALA A 121 7.13 -13.61 7.49
CA ALA A 121 8.36 -12.95 7.94
C ALA A 121 9.55 -13.13 6.97
N ASP A 122 9.56 -14.25 6.24
CA ASP A 122 10.59 -14.69 5.31
C ASP A 122 10.13 -14.72 3.84
N VAL A 123 8.89 -14.30 3.57
CA VAL A 123 8.30 -14.36 2.23
C VAL A 123 7.78 -12.98 1.82
N ALA A 124 8.37 -12.43 0.76
CA ALA A 124 7.88 -11.24 0.07
C ALA A 124 6.56 -11.56 -0.65
N GLY A 125 5.46 -11.50 0.09
CA GLY A 125 4.11 -11.73 -0.41
C GLY A 125 3.41 -10.45 -0.87
N ASN A 126 2.23 -10.64 -1.47
CA ASN A 126 1.34 -9.58 -1.94
C ASN A 126 -0.10 -9.75 -1.39
N HIS A 127 -0.31 -10.71 -0.48
CA HIS A 127 -1.60 -10.94 0.17
C HIS A 127 -1.44 -11.14 1.69
N ILE A 128 -2.25 -10.46 2.49
CA ILE A 128 -2.18 -10.45 3.95
C ILE A 128 -3.34 -11.25 4.54
N ASN A 129 -3.02 -12.17 5.44
CA ASN A 129 -4.01 -12.84 6.29
C ASN A 129 -4.18 -12.02 7.58
N TYR A 130 -5.11 -11.08 7.62
CA TYR A 130 -5.28 -10.19 8.76
C TYR A 130 -5.85 -10.89 10.01
N GLY A 131 -6.50 -12.04 9.82
CA GLY A 131 -7.35 -12.68 10.84
C GLY A 131 -8.64 -11.89 11.07
N VAL A 132 -9.45 -12.27 12.06
CA VAL A 132 -10.72 -11.59 12.40
C VAL A 132 -10.43 -10.25 13.10
N ARG A 133 -9.96 -9.26 12.33
CA ARG A 133 -9.41 -7.99 12.82
C ARG A 133 -9.72 -6.83 11.88
N GLU A 134 -10.99 -6.54 11.65
CA GLU A 134 -11.45 -5.56 10.66
C GLU A 134 -10.89 -4.16 10.92
N PHE A 135 -10.96 -3.68 12.17
CA PHE A 135 -10.43 -2.37 12.51
C PHE A 135 -8.91 -2.31 12.31
N GLY A 136 -8.20 -3.32 12.82
CA GLY A 136 -6.75 -3.43 12.67
C GLY A 136 -6.32 -3.50 11.21
N MET A 137 -6.99 -4.33 10.40
CA MET A 137 -6.80 -4.41 8.95
C MET A 137 -6.93 -3.03 8.30
N SER A 138 -8.02 -2.30 8.59
CA SER A 138 -8.28 -1.00 7.98
C SER A 138 -7.25 0.05 8.40
N ALA A 139 -6.85 0.08 9.67
CA ALA A 139 -5.80 0.99 10.14
C ALA A 139 -4.40 0.64 9.58
N ILE A 140 -4.10 -0.66 9.45
CA ILE A 140 -2.86 -1.13 8.80
C ILE A 140 -2.83 -0.70 7.33
N MET A 141 -3.94 -0.83 6.60
CA MET A 141 -4.02 -0.35 5.21
C MET A 141 -3.76 1.16 5.10
N ASN A 142 -4.27 1.97 6.04
CA ASN A 142 -3.93 3.40 6.08
C ASN A 142 -2.41 3.61 6.24
N GLY A 143 -1.76 2.85 7.13
CA GLY A 143 -0.32 2.91 7.32
C GLY A 143 0.46 2.47 6.07
N ILE A 144 0.00 1.44 5.36
CA ILE A 144 0.59 0.98 4.10
C ILE A 144 0.49 2.08 3.02
N ALA A 145 -0.68 2.71 2.89
CA ALA A 145 -0.87 3.81 1.94
C ALA A 145 0.02 5.01 2.27
N LEU A 146 0.09 5.41 3.55
CA LEU A 146 0.94 6.52 4.03
C LEU A 146 2.44 6.25 3.85
N HIS A 147 2.87 4.99 4.00
CA HIS A 147 4.25 4.60 3.76
C HIS A 147 4.65 4.80 2.28
N GLY A 148 3.71 4.61 1.36
CA GLY A 148 3.97 4.66 -0.07
C GLY A 148 4.60 3.37 -0.62
N GLY A 149 4.54 3.20 -1.93
CA GLY A 149 5.07 2.02 -2.62
C GLY A 149 4.07 0.87 -2.84
N TYR A 150 2.88 0.93 -2.24
CA TYR A 150 1.85 -0.09 -2.33
C TYR A 150 0.45 0.51 -2.52
N ILE A 151 -0.41 -0.24 -3.19
CA ILE A 151 -1.86 0.01 -3.26
C ILE A 151 -2.54 -1.07 -2.41
N PRO A 152 -2.89 -0.76 -1.15
CA PRO A 152 -3.51 -1.72 -0.26
C PRO A 152 -4.98 -1.96 -0.60
N PHE A 153 -5.43 -3.19 -0.47
CA PHE A 153 -6.86 -3.50 -0.41
C PHE A 153 -7.16 -4.57 0.64
N GLY A 154 -8.37 -4.54 1.18
CA GLY A 154 -8.79 -5.41 2.25
C GLY A 154 -10.30 -5.64 2.18
N ALA A 155 -10.75 -6.80 2.66
CA ALA A 155 -12.16 -7.12 2.67
C ALA A 155 -12.61 -7.81 3.96
N THR A 156 -13.86 -7.52 4.31
CA THR A 156 -14.69 -8.24 5.28
C THR A 156 -16.13 -8.22 4.77
N PHE A 157 -17.09 -8.80 5.49
CA PHE A 157 -18.50 -8.59 5.17
C PHE A 157 -18.93 -7.15 5.46
N LEU A 158 -19.83 -6.60 4.62
CA LEU A 158 -20.28 -5.21 4.76
C LEU A 158 -20.85 -4.90 6.15
N THR A 159 -21.55 -5.85 6.79
CA THR A 159 -22.06 -5.66 8.16
C THR A 159 -20.96 -5.45 9.21
N PHE A 160 -19.73 -5.90 8.96
CA PHE A 160 -18.58 -5.72 9.85
C PHE A 160 -17.76 -4.47 9.49
N SER A 161 -18.16 -3.70 8.48
CA SER A 161 -17.56 -2.38 8.22
C SER A 161 -17.71 -1.43 9.42
N ASP A 162 -18.74 -1.63 10.25
CA ASP A 162 -18.92 -0.88 11.50
C ASP A 162 -17.76 -1.07 12.48
N TYR A 163 -17.13 -2.25 12.53
CA TYR A 163 -15.91 -2.46 13.32
C TYR A 163 -14.75 -1.59 12.82
N SER A 164 -14.73 -1.25 11.52
CA SER A 164 -13.65 -0.49 10.88
C SER A 164 -13.96 1.00 10.71
N ARG A 165 -15.15 1.45 11.12
CA ARG A 165 -15.74 2.72 10.67
C ARG A 165 -14.83 3.93 10.89
N ASN A 166 -14.12 3.96 12.02
CA ASN A 166 -13.21 5.07 12.31
C ASN A 166 -11.91 5.01 11.49
N ALA A 167 -11.33 3.83 11.24
CA ALA A 167 -10.19 3.69 10.34
C ALA A 167 -10.55 4.09 8.89
N LEU A 168 -11.75 3.70 8.42
CA LEU A 168 -12.25 4.12 7.11
C LEU A 168 -12.40 5.64 7.02
N ARG A 169 -12.90 6.28 8.09
CA ARG A 169 -12.96 7.74 8.18
C ARG A 169 -11.58 8.38 8.12
N MET A 170 -10.57 7.79 8.77
CA MET A 170 -9.20 8.29 8.70
C MET A 170 -8.62 8.16 7.28
N ALA A 171 -8.92 7.08 6.56
CA ALA A 171 -8.51 6.90 5.17
C ALA A 171 -9.07 8.00 4.24
N ALA A 172 -10.28 8.49 4.53
CA ALA A 172 -10.90 9.57 3.76
C ALA A 172 -10.37 10.96 4.13
N LEU A 173 -9.73 11.12 5.30
CA LEU A 173 -9.28 12.40 5.84
C LEU A 173 -7.80 12.69 5.54
N MET A 174 -6.96 11.66 5.53
CA MET A 174 -5.50 11.75 5.32
C MET A 174 -5.17 11.71 3.83
#